data_AF-X1N3M5-F1
#
_entry.id   AF-X1N3M5-F1
#
_cell.length_a   1.000
_cell.length_b   1.000
_cell.length_c   1.000
_cell.angle_alpha   90.00
_cell.angle_beta   90.00
_cell.angle_gamma   90.00
#
_symmetry.space_group_name_H-M   'P 1'
#
loop_
_entity.id
_entity.type
_entity.pdbx_description
1 polymer ?
#
loop_
_entity_poly.entity_id
_entity_poly.type
_entity_poly.pdbx_seq_one_letter_code
_entity_poly.pdbx_strand_id
1 'polypeptide(L)'
;MRNLFTKGFRKGRKDYGIIGGALKSIGVFFLGGAILIGLILLVLFFVKGGVWLGEKVLPWLFIIMWPVLAIDIVVFLPMGIFKRTKGAAALGLSISSYVFGLTLWFWGLILTYIIWGMAGVLVGLFIAGIGVVPLSILATALEGEWSTLGQLAFLLFLTFGSRALGSYFATQADEWAGEKANKQYRNVLEEYDLVGKDE
;
A
#
# COMPACT_ATOMS: atom_id res chain seq x y z
N MET A 1 66.83 -36.15 7.57
CA MET A 1 65.84 -36.15 6.47
C MET A 1 64.40 -35.74 6.88
N ARG A 2 63.99 -35.81 8.16
CA ARG A 2 62.61 -35.47 8.62
C ARG A 2 62.18 -34.01 8.46
N ASN A 3 63.12 -33.05 8.35
CA ASN A 3 62.84 -31.61 8.30
C ASN A 3 62.57 -31.02 6.90
N LEU A 4 62.98 -31.71 5.83
CA LEU A 4 62.72 -31.25 4.46
C LEU A 4 61.30 -31.61 4.01
N PHE A 5 60.83 -32.80 4.39
CA PHE A 5 59.46 -33.24 4.14
C PHE A 5 58.41 -32.36 4.84
N THR A 6 58.65 -31.96 6.09
CA THR A 6 57.71 -31.13 6.86
C THR A 6 57.64 -29.69 6.36
N LYS A 7 58.75 -29.11 5.88
CA LYS A 7 58.77 -27.77 5.27
C LYS A 7 58.02 -27.72 3.93
N GLY A 8 58.20 -28.72 3.06
CA GLY A 8 57.49 -28.81 1.78
C GLY A 8 55.97 -28.91 1.96
N PHE A 9 55.53 -29.78 2.88
CA PHE A 9 54.11 -29.95 3.19
C PHE A 9 53.47 -28.69 3.80
N ARG A 10 54.23 -27.94 4.61
CA ARG A 10 53.76 -26.71 5.26
C ARG A 10 53.67 -25.53 4.27
N LYS A 11 54.56 -25.47 3.27
CA LYS A 11 54.52 -24.46 2.19
C LYS A 11 53.33 -24.70 1.26
N GLY A 12 53.16 -25.94 0.77
CA GLY A 12 52.02 -26.30 -0.07
C GLY A 12 50.68 -26.00 0.59
N ARG A 13 50.48 -26.37 1.87
CA ARG A 13 49.24 -26.06 2.61
C ARG A 13 48.97 -24.56 2.73
N LYS A 14 50.01 -23.73 2.84
CA LYS A 14 49.87 -22.26 2.90
C LYS A 14 49.48 -21.69 1.53
N ASP A 15 50.08 -22.18 0.46
CA ASP A 15 49.80 -21.74 -0.91
C ASP A 15 48.38 -22.12 -1.34
N TYR A 16 47.92 -23.34 -1.05
CA TYR A 16 46.52 -23.76 -1.27
C TYR A 16 45.53 -22.94 -0.43
N GLY A 17 45.89 -22.56 0.80
CA GLY A 17 45.08 -21.69 1.64
C GLY A 17 44.95 -20.27 1.09
N ILE A 18 46.03 -19.71 0.54
CA ILE A 18 46.04 -18.38 -0.08
C ILE A 18 45.24 -18.38 -1.39
N ILE A 19 45.44 -19.38 -2.25
CA ILE A 19 44.73 -19.52 -3.54
C ILE A 19 43.23 -19.75 -3.30
N GLY A 20 42.87 -20.62 -2.35
CA GLY A 20 41.47 -20.86 -1.97
C GLY A 20 40.78 -19.62 -1.39
N GLY A 21 41.50 -18.82 -0.58
CA GLY A 21 41.00 -17.56 -0.05
C GLY A 21 40.74 -16.50 -1.13
N ALA A 22 41.68 -16.34 -2.09
CA ALA A 22 41.54 -15.42 -3.20
C ALA A 22 40.37 -15.81 -4.14
N LEU A 23 40.25 -17.10 -4.46
CA LEU A 23 39.15 -17.62 -5.29
C LEU A 23 37.78 -17.39 -4.64
N LYS A 24 37.68 -17.59 -3.32
CA LYS A 24 36.44 -17.33 -2.57
C LYS A 24 36.09 -15.85 -2.52
N SER A 25 37.08 -14.97 -2.38
CA SER A 25 36.87 -13.52 -2.34
C SER A 25 36.42 -12.95 -3.69
N ILE A 26 37.04 -13.41 -4.79
CA ILE A 26 36.63 -13.09 -6.16
C ILE A 26 35.23 -13.61 -6.44
N GLY A 27 34.93 -14.87 -6.05
CA GLY A 27 33.60 -15.46 -6.20
C GLY A 27 32.50 -14.68 -5.49
N VAL A 28 32.73 -14.26 -4.23
CA VAL A 28 31.77 -13.45 -3.48
C VAL A 28 31.57 -12.06 -4.08
N PHE A 29 32.63 -11.44 -4.61
CA PHE A 29 32.53 -10.14 -5.27
C PHE A 29 31.64 -10.19 -6.52
N PHE A 30 31.87 -11.18 -7.40
CA PHE A 30 31.04 -11.34 -8.61
C PHE A 30 29.61 -11.78 -8.28
N LEU A 31 29.43 -12.66 -7.31
CA LEU A 31 28.10 -13.10 -6.88
C LEU A 31 27.30 -11.93 -6.28
N GLY A 32 27.94 -11.11 -5.43
CA GLY A 32 27.35 -9.90 -4.89
C GLY A 32 26.99 -8.87 -5.96
N GLY A 33 27.89 -8.65 -6.93
CA GLY A 33 27.62 -7.79 -8.09
C GLY A 33 26.45 -8.29 -8.94
N ALA A 34 26.38 -9.59 -9.23
CA ALA A 34 25.29 -10.19 -9.99
C ALA A 34 23.94 -10.06 -9.27
N ILE A 35 23.90 -10.27 -7.95
CA ILE A 35 22.70 -10.07 -7.14
C ILE A 35 22.25 -8.62 -7.16
N LEU A 36 23.18 -7.66 -7.00
CA LEU A 36 22.87 -6.23 -7.02
C LEU A 36 22.31 -5.80 -8.38
N ILE A 37 22.94 -6.24 -9.48
CA ILE A 37 22.44 -5.99 -10.84
C ILE A 37 21.06 -6.62 -11.03
N GLY A 38 20.85 -7.85 -10.56
CA GLY A 38 19.56 -8.52 -10.60
C GLY A 38 18.47 -7.74 -9.87
N LEU A 39 18.76 -7.20 -8.69
CA LEU A 39 17.83 -6.36 -7.93
C LEU A 39 17.52 -5.05 -8.66
N ILE A 40 18.53 -4.38 -9.22
CA ILE A 40 18.32 -3.15 -10.01
C ILE A 40 17.42 -3.45 -11.22
N LEU A 41 17.70 -4.51 -11.98
CA LEU A 41 16.88 -4.89 -13.12
C LEU A 41 15.44 -5.24 -12.73
N LEU A 42 15.25 -5.92 -11.59
CA LEU A 42 13.91 -6.22 -11.06
C LEU A 42 13.13 -4.94 -10.74
N VAL A 43 13.77 -3.98 -10.07
CA VAL A 43 13.15 -2.69 -9.75
C VAL A 43 12.82 -1.90 -11.01
N LEU A 44 13.74 -1.85 -11.98
CA LEU A 44 13.52 -1.19 -13.27
C LEU A 44 12.36 -1.82 -14.05
N PHE A 45 12.29 -3.15 -14.06
CA PHE A 45 11.20 -3.90 -14.66
C PHE A 45 9.87 -3.56 -13.98
N PHE A 46 9.84 -3.51 -12.65
CA PHE A 46 8.64 -3.17 -11.89
C PHE A 46 8.18 -1.72 -12.15
N VAL A 47 9.11 -0.76 -12.23
CA VAL A 47 8.78 0.64 -12.52
C VAL A 47 8.25 0.79 -13.95
N LYS A 48 8.96 0.26 -14.96
CA LYS A 48 8.51 0.34 -16.36
C LYS A 48 7.19 -0.42 -16.56
N GLY A 49 7.06 -1.59 -15.96
CA GLY A 49 5.83 -2.37 -15.97
C GLY A 49 4.68 -1.64 -15.27
N GLY A 50 4.95 -0.98 -14.14
CA GLY A 50 3.97 -0.19 -13.39
C GLY A 50 3.49 1.04 -14.13
N VAL A 51 4.39 1.78 -14.80
CA VAL A 51 4.02 2.91 -15.66
C VAL A 51 3.20 2.44 -16.85
N TRP A 52 3.64 1.38 -17.55
CA TRP A 52 2.89 0.80 -18.66
C TRP A 52 1.50 0.31 -18.25
N LEU A 53 1.40 -0.37 -17.10
CA LEU A 53 0.13 -0.82 -16.56
C LEU A 53 -0.75 0.39 -16.20
N GLY A 54 -0.16 1.42 -15.58
CA GLY A 54 -0.82 2.68 -15.28
C GLY A 54 -1.44 3.29 -16.53
N GLU A 55 -0.70 3.45 -17.62
CA GLU A 55 -1.22 4.00 -18.89
C GLU A 55 -2.45 3.25 -19.43
N LYS A 56 -2.55 1.94 -19.16
CA LYS A 56 -3.70 1.13 -19.58
C LYS A 56 -4.84 1.14 -18.57
N VAL A 57 -4.55 1.15 -17.28
CA VAL A 57 -5.54 1.03 -16.20
C VAL A 57 -6.15 2.39 -15.85
N LEU A 58 -5.37 3.47 -15.90
CA LEU A 58 -5.80 4.82 -15.51
C LEU A 58 -7.05 5.32 -16.25
N PRO A 59 -7.17 5.16 -17.59
CA PRO A 59 -8.36 5.62 -18.31
C PRO A 59 -9.63 4.91 -17.82
N TRP A 60 -9.54 3.60 -17.55
CA TRP A 60 -10.66 2.83 -16.98
C TRP A 60 -10.99 3.25 -15.56
N LEU A 61 -9.97 3.49 -14.73
CA LEU A 61 -10.16 3.98 -13.37
C LEU A 61 -10.87 5.33 -13.36
N PHE A 62 -10.49 6.27 -14.23
CA PHE A 62 -11.18 7.56 -14.35
C PHE A 62 -12.64 7.40 -14.78
N ILE A 63 -12.94 6.49 -15.72
CA ILE A 63 -14.31 6.22 -16.14
C ILE A 63 -15.16 5.67 -14.98
N ILE A 64 -14.60 4.78 -14.17
CA ILE A 64 -15.31 4.15 -13.03
C ILE A 64 -15.42 5.11 -11.84
N MET A 65 -14.42 5.97 -11.64
CA MET A 65 -14.34 6.90 -10.52
C MET A 65 -15.55 7.85 -10.46
N TRP A 66 -16.00 8.39 -11.59
CA TRP A 66 -17.10 9.35 -11.62
C TRP A 66 -18.45 8.74 -11.19
N PRO A 67 -18.89 7.58 -11.73
CA PRO A 67 -20.04 6.85 -11.21
C PRO A 67 -19.91 6.49 -9.73
N VAL A 68 -18.74 6.05 -9.28
CA VAL A 68 -18.50 5.70 -7.86
C VAL A 68 -18.71 6.93 -6.97
N LEU A 69 -18.15 8.08 -7.34
CA LEU A 69 -18.36 9.33 -6.62
C LEU A 69 -19.84 9.74 -6.60
N ALA A 70 -20.55 9.57 -7.72
CA ALA A 70 -21.98 9.86 -7.78
C ALA A 70 -22.79 8.93 -6.86
N ILE A 71 -22.47 7.63 -6.83
CA ILE A 71 -23.11 6.65 -5.94
C ILE A 71 -22.81 6.97 -4.47
N ASP A 72 -21.57 7.35 -4.14
CA ASP A 72 -21.22 7.75 -2.78
C ASP A 72 -22.11 8.90 -2.30
N ILE A 73 -22.25 9.93 -3.13
CA ILE A 73 -23.01 11.15 -2.79
C ILE A 73 -24.52 10.89 -2.75
N VAL A 74 -25.06 10.21 -3.76
CA VAL A 74 -26.52 10.07 -3.95
C VAL A 74 -27.10 8.89 -3.16
N VAL A 75 -26.30 7.85 -2.89
CA VAL A 75 -26.77 6.60 -2.29
C VAL A 75 -26.15 6.40 -0.92
N PHE A 76 -24.83 6.30 -0.81
CA PHE A 76 -24.22 5.89 0.45
C PHE A 76 -24.27 6.96 1.54
N LEU A 77 -24.07 8.24 1.20
CA LEU A 77 -24.19 9.33 2.18
C LEU A 77 -25.62 9.44 2.76
N PRO A 78 -26.70 9.46 1.96
CA PRO A 78 -28.06 9.43 2.50
C PRO A 78 -28.37 8.15 3.29
N MET A 79 -27.91 6.98 2.82
CA MET A 79 -28.07 5.73 3.56
C MET A 79 -27.34 5.72 4.90
N GLY A 80 -26.25 6.48 5.04
CA GLY A 80 -25.53 6.67 6.30
C GLY A 80 -26.34 7.40 7.38
N ILE A 81 -27.40 8.12 7.01
CA ILE A 81 -28.28 8.81 7.96
C ILE A 81 -29.16 7.79 8.72
N PHE A 82 -29.64 6.75 8.04
CA PHE A 82 -30.56 5.78 8.63
C PHE A 82 -29.80 4.67 9.37
N LYS A 83 -30.06 4.52 10.68
CA LYS A 83 -29.38 3.55 11.56
C LYS A 83 -29.30 2.13 10.99
N ARG A 84 -30.37 1.66 10.32
CA ARG A 84 -30.46 0.30 9.77
C ARG A 84 -29.58 0.06 8.54
N THR A 85 -29.27 1.10 7.76
CA THR A 85 -28.51 0.99 6.50
C THR A 85 -27.06 1.47 6.62
N LYS A 86 -26.65 1.97 7.80
CA LYS A 86 -25.28 2.42 8.07
C LYS A 86 -24.22 1.38 7.73
N GLY A 87 -24.45 0.10 8.05
CA GLY A 87 -23.49 -0.97 7.73
C GLY A 87 -23.26 -1.14 6.22
N ALA A 88 -24.32 -1.01 5.41
CA ALA A 88 -24.19 -1.08 3.94
C ALA A 88 -23.48 0.17 3.39
N ALA A 89 -23.80 1.36 3.90
CA ALA A 89 -23.11 2.60 3.53
C ALA A 89 -21.62 2.56 3.89
N ALA A 90 -21.28 2.01 5.07
CA ALA A 90 -19.92 1.83 5.53
C ALA A 90 -19.09 0.97 4.59
N LEU A 91 -19.65 -0.16 4.17
CA LEU A 91 -19.01 -1.07 3.21
C LEU A 91 -18.84 -0.39 1.84
N GLY A 92 -19.88 0.28 1.35
CA GLY A 92 -19.87 1.01 0.08
C GLY A 92 -18.74 2.05 0.03
N LEU A 93 -18.72 2.97 1.00
CA LEU A 93 -17.68 4.00 1.11
C LEU A 93 -16.28 3.41 1.28
N SER A 94 -16.16 2.28 2.00
CA SER A 94 -14.88 1.58 2.14
C SER A 94 -14.38 1.04 0.80
N ILE A 95 -15.26 0.45 -0.02
CA ILE A 95 -14.93 -0.03 -1.37
C ILE A 95 -14.56 1.15 -2.28
N SER A 96 -15.37 2.21 -2.27
CA SER A 96 -15.11 3.43 -3.06
C SER A 96 -13.73 4.04 -2.75
N SER A 97 -13.31 4.00 -1.48
CA SER A 97 -11.98 4.47 -1.07
C SER A 97 -10.82 3.78 -1.80
N TYR A 98 -10.98 2.51 -2.19
CA TYR A 98 -9.96 1.79 -2.97
C TYR A 98 -9.93 2.24 -4.42
N VAL A 99 -11.09 2.55 -5.01
CA VAL A 99 -11.16 3.08 -6.38
C VAL A 99 -10.46 4.44 -6.45
N PHE A 100 -10.78 5.35 -5.52
CA PHE A 100 -10.11 6.66 -5.44
C PHE A 100 -8.62 6.53 -5.16
N GLY A 101 -8.25 5.68 -4.19
CA GLY A 101 -6.86 5.46 -3.82
C GLY A 101 -6.02 4.86 -4.93
N LEU A 102 -6.55 3.88 -5.69
CA LEU A 102 -5.87 3.30 -6.84
C LEU A 102 -5.71 4.32 -7.97
N THR A 103 -6.75 5.12 -8.24
CA THR A 103 -6.69 6.19 -9.23
C THR A 103 -5.60 7.20 -8.87
N LEU A 104 -5.61 7.67 -7.62
CA LEU A 104 -4.61 8.58 -7.08
C LEU A 104 -3.19 8.00 -7.15
N TRP A 105 -3.02 6.73 -6.79
CA TRP A 105 -1.71 6.09 -6.75
C TRP A 105 -1.12 5.91 -8.16
N PHE A 106 -1.89 5.38 -9.12
CA PHE A 106 -1.41 5.24 -10.50
C PHE A 106 -1.19 6.59 -11.17
N TRP A 107 -2.06 7.57 -10.89
CA TRP A 107 -1.89 8.90 -11.46
C TRP A 107 -0.66 9.59 -10.89
N GLY A 108 -0.44 9.50 -9.58
CA GLY A 108 0.76 10.02 -8.93
C GLY A 108 2.04 9.34 -9.41
N LEU A 109 2.02 8.03 -9.65
CA LEU A 109 3.13 7.29 -10.25
C LEU A 109 3.48 7.83 -11.65
N ILE A 110 2.48 7.98 -12.53
CA ILE A 110 2.68 8.50 -13.89
C ILE A 110 3.16 9.95 -13.85
N LEU A 111 2.55 10.82 -13.04
CA LEU A 111 2.95 12.23 -12.92
C LEU A 111 4.39 12.37 -12.40
N THR A 112 4.75 11.61 -11.37
CA THR A 112 6.13 11.62 -10.86
C THR A 112 7.11 11.15 -11.94
N TYR A 113 6.74 10.12 -12.72
CA TYR A 113 7.56 9.64 -13.82
C TYR A 113 7.71 10.67 -14.94
N ILE A 114 6.64 11.39 -15.29
CA ILE A 114 6.68 12.41 -16.35
C ILE A 114 7.53 13.61 -15.92
N ILE A 115 7.37 14.11 -14.69
CA ILE A 115 8.02 15.34 -14.24
C ILE A 115 9.47 15.08 -13.80
N TRP A 116 9.71 14.07 -12.96
CA TRP A 116 11.03 13.80 -12.34
C TRP A 116 11.70 12.52 -12.86
N GLY A 117 11.08 11.84 -13.82
CA GLY A 117 11.65 10.65 -14.41
C GLY A 117 11.70 9.46 -13.46
N MET A 118 12.55 8.50 -13.84
CA MET A 118 12.75 7.26 -13.09
C MET A 118 13.32 7.51 -11.69
N ALA A 119 14.22 8.48 -11.53
CA ALA A 119 14.81 8.80 -10.23
C ALA A 119 13.74 9.25 -9.22
N GLY A 120 12.81 10.11 -9.63
CA GLY A 120 11.69 10.53 -8.79
C GLY A 120 10.80 9.36 -8.37
N VAL A 121 10.47 8.46 -9.30
CA VAL A 121 9.65 7.27 -8.99
C VAL A 121 10.35 6.35 -8.00
N LEU A 122 11.66 6.11 -8.18
CA LEU A 122 12.44 5.28 -7.26
C LEU A 122 12.41 5.85 -5.84
N VAL A 123 12.69 7.15 -5.70
CA VAL A 123 12.62 7.84 -4.40
C VAL A 123 11.22 7.68 -3.80
N GLY A 124 10.16 7.81 -4.61
CA GLY A 124 8.78 7.67 -4.16
C GLY A 124 8.42 6.28 -3.69
N LEU A 125 8.85 5.27 -4.42
CA LEU A 125 8.61 3.89 -4.06
C LEU A 125 9.34 3.52 -2.76
N PHE A 126 10.56 4.00 -2.56
CA PHE A 126 11.36 3.68 -1.37
C PHE A 126 10.92 4.42 -0.10
N ILE A 127 10.22 5.55 -0.19
CA ILE A 127 9.78 6.30 1.01
C ILE A 127 8.62 5.61 1.75
N ALA A 128 7.80 4.77 1.09
CA ALA A 128 6.78 3.92 1.77
C ALA A 128 5.99 2.98 0.82
N GLY A 129 6.38 2.81 -0.45
CA GLY A 129 5.52 2.25 -1.50
C GLY A 129 4.35 3.16 -1.92
N ILE A 130 3.83 3.96 -0.98
CA ILE A 130 2.82 5.02 -1.16
C ILE A 130 3.47 6.36 -1.54
N GLY A 131 4.79 6.51 -1.36
CA GLY A 131 5.51 7.78 -1.48
C GLY A 131 5.50 8.42 -2.88
N VAL A 132 5.05 7.69 -3.91
CA VAL A 132 4.78 8.27 -5.24
C VAL A 132 3.67 9.32 -5.23
N VAL A 133 2.69 9.21 -4.32
CA VAL A 133 1.62 10.22 -4.18
C VAL A 133 2.15 11.55 -3.64
N PRO A 134 2.80 11.61 -2.46
CA PRO A 134 3.36 12.86 -1.96
C PRO A 134 4.44 13.44 -2.88
N LEU A 135 5.22 12.59 -3.56
CA LEU A 135 6.16 13.08 -4.58
C LEU A 135 5.47 13.68 -5.80
N SER A 136 4.37 13.11 -6.27
CA SER A 136 3.61 13.71 -7.37
C SER A 136 3.01 15.06 -7.00
N ILE A 137 2.54 15.21 -5.75
CA ILE A 137 2.04 16.49 -5.21
C ILE A 137 3.18 17.51 -5.16
N LEU A 138 4.35 17.09 -4.67
CA LEU A 138 5.53 17.97 -4.61
C LEU A 138 6.00 18.35 -6.02
N ALA A 139 6.09 17.39 -6.94
CA ALA A 139 6.51 17.61 -8.32
C ALA A 139 5.57 18.57 -9.05
N THR A 140 4.25 18.36 -8.96
CA THR A 140 3.25 19.25 -9.55
C THR A 140 3.23 20.64 -8.91
N ALA A 141 3.48 20.74 -7.60
CA ALA A 141 3.62 22.03 -6.91
C ALA A 141 4.82 22.83 -7.42
N LEU A 142 5.99 22.19 -7.55
CA LEU A 142 7.21 22.84 -7.99
C LEU A 142 7.18 23.23 -9.49
N GLU A 143 6.50 22.44 -10.31
CA GLU A 143 6.31 22.74 -11.74
C GLU A 143 5.23 23.82 -11.99
N GLY A 144 4.49 24.24 -10.96
CA GLY A 144 3.43 25.25 -11.07
C GLY A 144 2.10 24.74 -11.64
N GLU A 145 1.91 23.42 -11.68
CA GLU A 145 0.72 22.73 -12.20
C GLU A 145 -0.43 22.73 -11.16
N TRP A 146 -0.89 23.93 -10.76
CA TRP A 146 -1.87 24.12 -9.67
C TRP A 146 -3.21 23.42 -9.89
N SER A 147 -3.66 23.29 -11.15
CA SER A 147 -4.89 22.56 -11.47
C SER A 147 -4.72 21.08 -11.16
N THR A 148 -3.62 20.47 -11.61
CA THR A 148 -3.28 19.07 -11.36
C THR A 148 -3.09 18.82 -9.86
N LEU A 149 -2.40 19.73 -9.16
CA LEU A 149 -2.25 19.67 -7.71
C LEU A 149 -3.60 19.67 -6.98
N GLY A 150 -4.52 20.56 -7.39
CA GLY A 150 -5.87 20.61 -6.82
C GLY A 150 -6.64 19.30 -7.03
N GLN A 151 -6.51 18.69 -8.21
CA GLN A 151 -7.13 17.40 -8.51
C GLN A 151 -6.53 16.26 -7.68
N LEU A 152 -5.20 16.23 -7.50
CA LEU A 152 -4.53 15.26 -6.62
C LEU A 152 -4.98 15.43 -5.16
N ALA A 153 -5.05 16.67 -4.67
CA ALA A 153 -5.53 16.97 -3.32
C ALA A 153 -7.01 16.57 -3.14
N PHE A 154 -7.85 16.79 -4.14
CA PHE A 154 -9.25 16.36 -4.12
C PHE A 154 -9.38 14.83 -4.08
N LEU A 155 -8.62 14.10 -4.91
CA LEU A 155 -8.58 12.64 -4.89
C LEU A 155 -8.04 12.07 -3.57
N LEU A 156 -7.03 12.73 -2.98
CA LEU A 156 -6.51 12.41 -1.66
C LEU A 156 -7.60 12.56 -0.60
N PHE A 157 -8.33 13.69 -0.64
CA PHE A 157 -9.47 13.95 0.24
C PHE A 157 -10.56 12.91 0.05
N LEU A 158 -10.94 12.55 -1.19
CA LEU A 158 -11.94 11.51 -1.44
C LEU A 158 -11.49 10.15 -0.90
N THR A 159 -10.22 9.78 -1.10
CA THR A 159 -9.67 8.50 -0.65
C THR A 159 -9.74 8.36 0.86
N PHE A 160 -9.23 9.34 1.60
CA PHE A 160 -9.20 9.28 3.06
C PHE A 160 -10.54 9.65 3.69
N GLY A 161 -11.29 10.57 3.07
CA GLY A 161 -12.62 10.99 3.51
C GLY A 161 -13.64 9.87 3.42
N SER A 162 -13.72 9.16 2.28
CA SER A 162 -14.59 7.99 2.14
C SER A 162 -14.22 6.89 3.13
N ARG A 163 -12.92 6.64 3.34
CA ARG A 163 -12.45 5.64 4.31
C ARG A 163 -12.80 6.00 5.75
N ALA A 164 -12.61 7.26 6.15
CA ALA A 164 -12.93 7.74 7.49
C ALA A 164 -14.45 7.77 7.73
N LEU A 165 -15.24 8.19 6.75
CA LEU A 165 -16.71 8.15 6.84
C LEU A 165 -17.22 6.70 6.87
N GLY A 166 -16.62 5.82 6.08
CA GLY A 166 -16.92 4.39 6.07
C GLY A 166 -16.70 3.76 7.44
N SER A 167 -15.54 4.00 8.07
CA SER A 167 -15.27 3.48 9.41
C SER A 167 -16.21 4.07 10.47
N TYR A 168 -16.52 5.37 10.38
CA TYR A 168 -17.47 6.03 11.29
C TYR A 168 -18.91 5.47 11.18
N PHE A 169 -19.35 5.08 9.98
CA PHE A 169 -20.64 4.42 9.82
C PHE A 169 -20.62 2.97 10.28
N ALA A 170 -19.47 2.27 10.15
CA ALA A 170 -19.32 0.91 10.66
C ALA A 170 -19.45 0.87 12.19
N THR A 171 -18.75 1.76 12.91
CA THR A 171 -18.79 1.79 14.38
C THR A 171 -20.20 2.03 14.90
N GLN A 172 -20.94 2.96 14.30
CA GLN A 172 -22.32 3.24 14.69
C GLN A 172 -23.29 2.10 14.34
N ALA A 173 -23.01 1.36 13.27
CA ALA A 173 -23.81 0.19 12.91
C ALA A 173 -23.63 -0.92 13.94
N ASP A 174 -22.39 -1.15 14.41
CA ASP A 174 -22.05 -2.14 15.42
C ASP A 174 -22.65 -1.78 16.79
N GLU A 175 -22.59 -0.51 17.20
CA GLU A 175 -23.23 -0.01 18.42
C GLU A 175 -24.74 -0.27 18.40
N TRP A 176 -25.42 0.08 17.31
CA TRP A 176 -26.85 -0.15 17.16
C TRP A 176 -27.23 -1.64 17.17
N ALA A 177 -26.41 -2.49 16.54
CA ALA A 177 -26.61 -3.93 16.56
C ALA A 177 -26.44 -4.50 17.98
N GLY A 178 -25.42 -4.03 18.72
CA GLY A 178 -25.17 -4.40 20.11
C GLY A 178 -26.30 -4.01 21.05
N GLU A 179 -26.80 -2.77 20.95
CA GLU A 179 -27.96 -2.30 21.74
C GLU A 179 -29.19 -3.18 21.52
N LYS A 180 -29.47 -3.55 20.26
CA LYS A 180 -30.61 -4.38 19.92
C LYS A 180 -30.47 -5.80 20.47
N ALA A 181 -29.28 -6.39 20.38
CA ALA A 181 -28.99 -7.70 20.92
C ALA A 181 -29.11 -7.72 22.45
N ASN A 182 -28.57 -6.72 23.14
CA ASN A 182 -28.68 -6.58 24.59
C ASN A 182 -30.14 -6.42 25.04
N LYS A 183 -30.92 -5.58 24.35
CA LYS A 183 -32.35 -5.43 24.63
C LYS A 183 -33.11 -6.75 24.47
N GLN A 184 -32.80 -7.51 23.43
CA GLN A 184 -33.41 -8.82 23.21
C GLN A 184 -33.02 -9.81 24.33
N TYR A 185 -31.75 -9.85 24.73
CA TYR A 185 -31.29 -10.69 25.82
C TYR A 185 -31.97 -10.34 27.15
N ARG A 186 -32.09 -9.05 27.47
CA ARG A 186 -32.82 -8.60 28.67
C ARG A 186 -34.28 -9.03 28.67
N ASN A 187 -34.98 -8.88 27.56
CA ASN A 187 -36.38 -9.32 27.46
C ASN A 187 -36.52 -10.83 27.73
N VAL A 188 -35.57 -11.63 27.25
CA VAL A 188 -35.53 -13.08 27.50
C VAL A 188 -35.27 -13.37 28.99
N LEU A 189 -34.34 -12.67 29.63
CA LEU A 189 -34.10 -12.84 31.07
C LEU A 189 -35.32 -12.47 31.94
N GLU A 190 -36.01 -11.40 31.57
CA GLU A 190 -37.26 -10.97 32.23
C GLU A 190 -38.38 -12.01 32.05
N GLU A 191 -38.46 -12.65 30.88
CA GLU A 191 -39.43 -13.75 30.62
C GLU A 191 -39.19 -14.98 31.52
N TYR A 192 -37.92 -15.28 31.84
CA TYR A 192 -37.56 -16.40 32.71
C TYR A 192 -37.47 -16.04 34.21
N ASP A 193 -37.82 -14.80 34.59
CA ASP A 193 -37.71 -14.27 35.96
C ASP A 193 -36.30 -14.45 36.57
N LEU A 194 -35.28 -14.39 35.71
CA LEU A 194 -33.87 -14.56 36.08
C LEU A 194 -33.20 -13.23 36.47
N VAL A 195 -33.93 -12.12 36.44
CA VAL A 195 -33.40 -10.76 36.69
C VAL A 195 -33.33 -10.42 38.19
N GLY A 196 -33.94 -11.23 39.08
CA GLY A 196 -34.10 -10.92 40.50
C GLY A 196 -33.76 -12.01 41.51
N LYS A 197 -32.92 -13.01 41.17
CA LYS A 197 -32.56 -14.11 42.08
C LYS A 197 -31.24 -13.93 42.83
N ASP A 198 -30.66 -12.74 42.78
CA ASP A 198 -29.30 -12.46 43.25
C ASP A 198 -29.27 -11.63 44.56
N GLU A 199 -30.41 -11.46 45.23
CA GLU A 199 -30.51 -10.82 46.56
C GLU A 199 -30.52 -11.83 47.72
#